data_AF-A0A1U7VVU9-F1
#
_entry.id   AF-A0A1U7VVU9-F1
#
_cell.length_a   1.000
_cell.length_b   1.000
_cell.length_c   1.000
_cell.angle_alpha   90.00
_cell.angle_beta   90.00
_cell.angle_gamma   90.00
#
_symmetry.space_group_name_H-M   'P 1'
#
loop_
_entity.id
_entity.type
_entity.pdbx_description
1 polymer ?
#
loop_
_entity_poly.entity_id
_entity_poly.type
_entity_poly.pdbx_seq_one_letter_code
_entity_poly.pdbx_strand_id
1 'polypeptide(L)'
;FIQLIIIIKRNNEFAAAHTIGTTACFFMTKRLYNFFPGGGSDPSINPSLLPELMATCPQNGNVNVRLPIDEGSSDAFDNQILQNIRSGFAVLRSDASLYEDAVTRSVVDSYFGMFSPFLGISFEADFANAMVKMGRIDVLTGFQGTIRRVCSAF
;
A
#
# COMPACT_ATOMS: atom_id res chain seq x y z
N PHE A 1 -0.68 8.76 10.83
CA PHE A 1 0.65 8.30 10.36
C PHE A 1 0.60 7.01 9.54
N ILE A 2 -0.53 6.29 9.45
CA ILE A 2 -0.72 5.21 8.46
C ILE A 2 -2.12 5.41 7.88
N GLN A 3 -2.18 6.13 6.76
CA GLN A 3 -3.28 6.28 5.78
C GLN A 3 -3.06 7.63 5.10
N LEU A 4 -2.10 7.65 4.18
CA LEU A 4 -2.05 8.68 3.16
C LEU A 4 -1.07 8.21 2.10
N ILE A 5 -1.44 7.19 1.31
CA ILE A 5 -0.57 6.77 0.22
C ILE A 5 -1.30 5.94 -0.87
N ILE A 6 -1.84 6.58 -1.93
CA ILE A 6 -2.27 6.14 -3.31
C ILE A 6 -2.09 7.12 -4.54
N ILE A 7 -1.36 6.64 -5.56
CA ILE A 7 -1.28 6.95 -7.01
C ILE A 7 -0.96 8.38 -7.54
N ILE A 8 0.29 8.46 -8.04
CA ILE A 8 0.76 9.04 -9.31
C ILE A 8 -0.38 9.17 -10.35
N LYS A 9 -1.07 10.30 -10.48
CA LYS A 9 -0.63 11.41 -11.33
C LYS A 9 -1.35 12.72 -11.05
N ARG A 10 -2.16 12.80 -9.99
CA ARG A 10 -2.81 14.06 -9.58
C ARG A 10 -2.91 14.32 -8.07
N ASN A 11 -2.86 13.32 -7.17
CA ASN A 11 -3.24 13.53 -5.77
C ASN A 11 -2.29 12.91 -4.70
N ASN A 12 -0.96 12.99 -4.90
CA ASN A 12 0.08 12.87 -3.85
C ASN A 12 -0.06 11.76 -2.80
N GLU A 13 -0.02 10.50 -3.23
CA GLU A 13 -0.27 9.38 -2.33
C GLU A 13 0.46 8.12 -2.98
N PHE A 14 1.08 7.17 -2.23
CA PHE A 14 2.02 6.08 -2.63
C PHE A 14 1.80 4.67 -2.00
N ALA A 15 0.77 3.93 -2.37
CA ALA A 15 0.52 2.60 -1.76
C ALA A 15 1.61 1.59 -2.11
N ALA A 16 2.30 1.79 -3.22
CA ALA A 16 3.31 0.86 -3.68
C ALA A 16 4.60 0.84 -2.84
N ALA A 17 4.78 1.80 -1.92
CA ALA A 17 5.83 1.71 -0.90
C ALA A 17 5.62 0.51 0.04
N HIS A 18 4.41 -0.05 0.10
CA HIS A 18 4.08 -1.23 0.90
C HIS A 18 4.64 -2.55 0.33
N THR A 19 5.43 -2.53 -0.75
CA THR A 19 6.17 -3.72 -1.21
C THR A 19 7.15 -4.25 -0.14
N ILE A 20 7.66 -3.38 0.75
CA ILE A 20 8.47 -3.79 1.90
C ILE A 20 7.78 -3.44 3.22
N GLY A 21 7.91 -4.34 4.18
CA GLY A 21 7.56 -4.11 5.58
C GLY A 21 6.34 -4.87 6.05
N THR A 22 5.84 -4.45 7.21
CA THR A 22 4.78 -5.18 7.93
C THR A 22 3.66 -4.24 8.37
N THR A 23 2.45 -4.78 8.49
CA THR A 23 1.31 -4.11 9.12
C THR A 23 0.90 -4.86 10.38
N ALA A 24 0.09 -4.23 11.22
CA ALA A 24 -0.50 -4.86 12.40
C ALA A 24 -1.96 -5.26 12.15
N CYS A 25 -2.43 -6.33 12.78
CA CYS A 25 -3.81 -6.82 12.68
C CYS A 25 -4.88 -5.76 13.00
N PHE A 26 -4.52 -4.75 13.81
CA PHE A 26 -5.32 -3.56 14.05
C PHE A 26 -5.89 -2.93 12.76
N PHE A 27 -5.10 -2.83 11.70
CA PHE A 27 -5.51 -2.20 10.43
C PHE A 27 -6.47 -3.07 9.59
N MET A 28 -6.66 -4.33 9.96
CA MET A 28 -7.41 -5.31 9.16
C MET A 28 -8.69 -5.78 9.84
N THR A 29 -8.83 -5.55 11.15
CA THR A 29 -9.94 -6.07 11.96
C THR A 29 -11.30 -5.70 11.36
N LYS A 30 -11.47 -4.44 10.93
CA LYS A 30 -12.71 -3.98 10.28
C LYS A 30 -12.94 -4.70 8.95
N ARG A 31 -11.89 -4.87 8.14
CA ARG A 31 -11.95 -5.52 6.83
C ARG A 31 -12.28 -7.02 6.94
N LEU A 32 -11.78 -7.69 7.97
CA LEU A 32 -11.96 -9.13 8.17
C LEU A 32 -13.32 -9.49 8.78
N TYR A 33 -13.86 -8.68 9.69
CA TYR A 33 -15.02 -9.08 10.50
C TYR A 33 -16.22 -8.14 10.46
N ASN A 34 -16.00 -6.85 10.17
CA ASN A 34 -17.01 -5.80 10.31
C ASN A 34 -17.08 -4.92 9.04
N PHE A 35 -17.03 -5.56 7.87
CA PHE A 35 -17.01 -4.85 6.59
C PHE A 35 -18.40 -4.27 6.25
N PHE A 36 -19.45 -5.08 6.39
CA PHE A 36 -20.83 -4.66 6.17
C PHE A 36 -21.54 -4.27 7.48
N PRO A 37 -22.61 -3.46 7.41
CA PRO A 37 -23.56 -3.34 8.51
C PRO A 37 -24.15 -4.73 8.81
N GLY A 38 -23.87 -5.26 10.01
CA GLY A 38 -24.26 -6.63 10.39
C GLY A 38 -23.11 -7.65 10.39
N GLY A 39 -21.89 -7.23 10.04
CA GLY A 39 -20.69 -8.08 10.07
C GLY A 39 -20.33 -8.68 8.71
N GLY A 40 -19.27 -9.48 8.70
CA GLY A 40 -18.75 -10.15 7.50
C GLY A 40 -17.45 -9.55 6.99
N SER A 41 -16.79 -10.31 6.13
CA SER A 41 -15.50 -9.97 5.54
C SER A 41 -15.67 -9.18 4.24
N ASP A 42 -14.65 -8.38 3.92
CA ASP A 42 -14.54 -7.67 2.66
C ASP A 42 -14.53 -8.65 1.47
N PRO A 43 -15.48 -8.55 0.52
CA PRO A 43 -15.59 -9.45 -0.62
C PRO A 43 -14.45 -9.29 -1.64
N SER A 44 -13.64 -8.23 -1.55
CA SER A 44 -12.46 -8.05 -2.40
C SER A 44 -11.26 -8.91 -1.98
N ILE A 45 -11.30 -9.50 -0.77
CA ILE A 45 -10.23 -10.40 -0.31
C ILE A 45 -10.35 -11.71 -1.09
N ASN A 46 -9.22 -12.18 -1.63
CA ASN A 46 -9.16 -13.47 -2.29
C ASN A 46 -9.62 -14.58 -1.33
N PRO A 47 -10.53 -15.50 -1.75
CA PRO A 47 -11.04 -16.57 -0.89
C PRO A 47 -9.94 -17.46 -0.28
N SER A 48 -8.80 -17.61 -0.97
CA SER A 48 -7.65 -18.36 -0.46
C SER A 48 -6.88 -17.60 0.63
N LEU A 49 -6.79 -16.27 0.52
CA LEU A 49 -6.09 -15.41 1.48
C LEU A 49 -6.91 -15.19 2.76
N LEU A 50 -8.23 -15.08 2.65
CA LEU A 50 -9.11 -14.79 3.79
C LEU A 50 -8.88 -15.70 5.03
N PRO A 51 -8.84 -17.04 4.92
CA PRO A 51 -8.60 -17.90 6.07
C PRO A 51 -7.22 -17.70 6.70
N GLU A 52 -6.20 -17.38 5.91
CA GLU A 52 -4.83 -17.14 6.39
C GLU A 52 -4.76 -15.85 7.20
N LEU A 53 -5.41 -14.79 6.72
CA LEU A 53 -5.52 -13.53 7.44
C LEU A 53 -6.32 -13.67 8.73
N MET A 54 -7.41 -14.45 8.72
CA MET A 54 -8.21 -14.71 9.92
C MET A 54 -7.48 -15.59 10.95
N ALA A 55 -6.64 -16.54 10.49
CA ALA A 55 -5.82 -17.35 11.37
C ALA A 55 -4.73 -16.51 12.06
N THR A 56 -4.13 -15.58 11.31
CA THR A 56 -3.09 -14.67 11.82
C THR A 56 -3.67 -13.55 12.70
N CYS A 57 -4.84 -13.02 12.30
CA CYS A 57 -5.52 -11.91 12.94
C CYS A 57 -6.93 -12.31 13.40
N PRO A 58 -7.07 -13.23 14.39
CA PRO A 58 -8.37 -13.73 14.81
C PRO A 58 -9.24 -12.63 15.44
N GLN A 59 -10.56 -12.81 15.39
CA GLN A 59 -11.50 -11.91 16.05
C GLN A 59 -11.23 -11.90 17.57
N ASN A 60 -11.04 -10.70 18.13
CA ASN A 60 -10.61 -10.50 19.53
C ASN A 60 -9.21 -11.06 19.87
N GLY A 61 -8.37 -11.28 18.86
CA GLY A 61 -6.97 -11.63 19.02
C GLY A 61 -6.09 -10.45 19.42
N ASN A 62 -4.78 -10.69 19.48
CA ASN A 62 -3.80 -9.63 19.72
C ASN A 62 -3.67 -8.72 18.49
N VAL A 63 -4.20 -7.51 18.58
CA VAL A 63 -4.19 -6.50 17.51
C VAL A 63 -2.79 -6.04 17.09
N ASN A 64 -1.76 -6.29 17.92
CA ASN A 64 -0.38 -5.92 17.65
C ASN A 64 0.40 -7.00 16.89
N VAL A 65 -0.19 -8.17 16.63
CA VAL A 65 0.42 -9.18 15.74
C VAL A 65 0.69 -8.54 14.39
N ARG A 66 1.88 -8.81 13.85
CA ARG A 66 2.36 -8.22 12.60
C ARG A 66 2.47 -9.28 11.52
N LEU A 67 2.22 -8.86 10.29
CA LEU A 67 2.32 -9.68 9.08
C LEU A 67 2.90 -8.84 7.94
N PRO A 68 3.59 -9.46 6.98
CA PRO A 68 4.07 -8.76 5.79
C PRO A 68 2.91 -8.13 5.02
N ILE A 69 3.15 -6.96 4.41
CA ILE A 69 2.15 -6.32 3.56
C ILE A 69 2.19 -6.90 2.14
N ASP A 70 3.39 -7.23 1.66
CA ASP A 70 3.63 -7.86 0.36
C ASP A 70 3.97 -9.34 0.54
N GLU A 71 2.98 -10.19 0.34
CA GLU A 71 3.16 -11.63 0.47
C GLU A 71 3.97 -12.17 -0.71
N GLY A 72 5.04 -12.93 -0.42
CA GLY A 72 5.93 -13.49 -1.43
C GLY A 72 7.12 -12.61 -1.81
N SER A 73 7.13 -11.31 -1.45
CA SER A 73 8.27 -10.41 -1.74
C SER A 73 8.55 -9.36 -0.64
N SER A 74 8.28 -9.67 0.62
CA SER A 74 8.33 -8.70 1.74
C SER A 74 9.67 -7.99 1.97
N ASP A 75 10.75 -8.51 1.40
CA ASP A 75 12.13 -8.00 1.57
C ASP A 75 12.71 -7.40 0.28
N ALA A 76 11.98 -7.43 -0.84
CA ALA A 76 12.41 -6.86 -2.10
C ALA A 76 11.53 -5.66 -2.47
N PHE A 77 12.14 -4.67 -3.12
CA PHE A 77 11.39 -3.54 -3.66
C PHE A 77 11.08 -3.84 -5.11
N ASP A 78 9.88 -4.37 -5.38
CA ASP A 78 9.46 -4.76 -6.71
C ASP A 78 7.96 -4.49 -6.92
N ASN A 79 7.43 -4.94 -8.05
CA ASN A 79 6.03 -4.75 -8.40
C ASN A 79 5.09 -5.87 -7.88
N GLN A 80 5.57 -6.78 -7.03
CA GLN A 80 4.77 -7.89 -6.49
C GLN A 80 3.56 -7.35 -5.72
N ILE A 81 3.70 -6.25 -4.97
CA ILE A 81 2.57 -5.60 -4.29
C ILE A 81 1.42 -5.27 -5.27
N LEU A 82 1.73 -4.80 -6.48
CA LEU A 82 0.74 -4.47 -7.50
C LEU A 82 0.08 -5.74 -8.07
N GLN A 83 0.83 -6.84 -8.16
CA GLN A 83 0.29 -8.14 -8.56
C GLN A 83 -0.63 -8.72 -7.49
N ASN A 84 -0.26 -8.56 -6.22
CA ASN A 84 -1.07 -8.95 -5.07
C ASN A 84 -2.37 -8.15 -5.02
N ILE A 85 -2.33 -6.83 -5.22
CA ILE A 85 -3.51 -5.97 -5.36
C ILE A 85 -4.43 -6.46 -6.48
N ARG A 86 -3.89 -6.71 -7.67
CA ARG A 86 -4.64 -7.20 -8.84
C ARG A 86 -5.32 -8.55 -8.60
N SER A 87 -4.71 -9.41 -7.78
CA SER A 87 -5.16 -10.78 -7.54
C SER A 87 -6.09 -10.91 -6.32
N GLY A 88 -6.42 -9.81 -5.65
CA GLY A 88 -7.20 -9.80 -4.40
C GLY A 88 -6.39 -10.19 -3.16
N PHE A 89 -5.06 -10.23 -3.27
CA PHE A 89 -4.13 -10.57 -2.20
C PHE A 89 -3.62 -9.35 -1.42
N ALA A 90 -4.12 -8.14 -1.69
CA ALA A 90 -3.81 -6.97 -0.87
C ALA A 90 -4.23 -7.21 0.59
N VAL A 91 -3.32 -7.02 1.54
CA VAL A 91 -3.57 -7.15 2.99
C VAL A 91 -4.41 -5.98 3.51
N LEU A 92 -4.05 -4.75 3.13
CA LEU A 92 -4.73 -3.53 3.55
C LEU A 92 -5.88 -3.17 2.62
N ARG A 93 -6.96 -2.62 3.20
CA ARG A 93 -8.12 -2.13 2.43
C ARG A 93 -7.76 -0.98 1.51
N SER A 94 -6.89 -0.07 1.96
CA SER A 94 -6.40 1.04 1.12
C SER A 94 -5.80 0.50 -0.17
N ASP A 95 -4.97 -0.54 -0.06
CA ASP A 95 -4.26 -1.09 -1.20
C ASP A 95 -5.22 -1.84 -2.13
N ALA A 96 -6.18 -2.59 -1.56
CA ALA A 96 -7.22 -3.24 -2.34
C ALA A 96 -8.08 -2.25 -3.16
N SER A 97 -8.35 -1.05 -2.61
CA SER A 97 -9.17 -0.03 -3.29
C SER A 97 -8.55 0.49 -4.60
N LEU A 98 -7.23 0.34 -4.78
CA LEU A 98 -6.54 0.66 -6.02
C LEU A 98 -7.07 -0.14 -7.22
N TYR A 99 -7.56 -1.34 -6.97
CA TYR A 99 -8.14 -2.19 -8.01
C TYR A 99 -9.66 -2.06 -8.10
N GLU A 100 -10.28 -1.20 -7.29
CA GLU A 100 -11.73 -0.93 -7.33
C GLU A 100 -12.06 0.32 -8.16
N ASP A 101 -11.26 1.38 -8.04
CA ASP A 101 -11.40 2.57 -8.88
C ASP A 101 -10.86 2.33 -10.31
N ALA A 102 -11.60 2.78 -11.31
CA ALA A 102 -11.29 2.50 -12.72
C ALA A 102 -10.00 3.18 -13.19
N VAL A 103 -9.69 4.37 -12.66
CA VAL A 103 -8.48 5.12 -13.03
C VAL A 103 -7.26 4.45 -12.44
N THR A 104 -7.31 4.13 -11.15
CA THR A 104 -6.20 3.46 -10.45
C THR A 104 -5.98 2.04 -10.96
N ARG A 105 -7.06 1.31 -11.28
CA ARG A 105 -6.98 -0.03 -11.89
C ARG A 105 -6.24 0.02 -13.22
N SER A 106 -6.56 0.99 -14.08
CA SER A 106 -5.87 1.14 -15.37
C SER A 106 -4.38 1.42 -15.21
N VAL A 107 -3.97 2.12 -14.15
CA VAL A 107 -2.55 2.33 -13.84
C VAL A 107 -1.90 1.03 -13.37
N VAL A 108 -2.53 0.30 -12.45
CA VAL A 108 -2.02 -1.01 -11.98
C VAL A 108 -1.86 -1.98 -13.15
N ASP A 109 -2.87 -2.11 -14.01
CA ASP A 109 -2.84 -3.02 -15.17
C ASP A 109 -1.77 -2.63 -16.19
N SER A 110 -1.40 -1.34 -16.28
CA SER A 110 -0.38 -0.87 -17.22
C SER A 110 1.02 -1.43 -16.95
N TYR A 111 1.33 -1.76 -15.68
CA TYR A 111 2.60 -2.42 -15.31
C TYR A 111 2.67 -3.89 -15.75
N PHE A 112 1.53 -4.52 -16.06
CA PHE A 112 1.43 -5.94 -16.42
C PHE A 112 0.99 -6.17 -17.87
N GLY A 113 1.00 -5.12 -18.71
CA GLY A 113 0.67 -5.24 -20.12
C GLY A 113 1.64 -6.14 -20.89
N MET A 114 1.18 -6.73 -22.01
CA MET A 114 1.98 -7.65 -22.85
C MET A 114 3.33 -7.05 -23.29
N PHE A 115 3.36 -5.75 -23.57
CA PHE A 115 4.58 -5.04 -23.97
C PHE A 115 5.32 -4.43 -22.78
N SER A 116 4.85 -4.61 -21.54
CA SER A 116 5.45 -3.98 -20.35
C SER A 116 6.96 -4.28 -20.19
N PRO A 117 7.43 -5.53 -20.39
CA PRO A 117 8.85 -5.84 -20.28
C PRO A 117 9.75 -5.16 -21.32
N PHE A 118 9.19 -4.67 -22.44
CA PHE A 118 9.95 -4.17 -23.59
C PHE A 118 9.72 -2.68 -23.87
N LEU A 119 8.51 -2.18 -23.61
CA LEU A 119 8.02 -0.83 -23.91
C LEU A 119 7.25 -0.23 -22.72
N GLY A 120 7.19 -0.95 -21.59
CA GLY A 120 6.38 -0.58 -20.44
C GLY A 120 6.98 0.52 -19.58
N ILE A 121 6.14 0.95 -18.66
CA ILE A 121 6.48 1.85 -17.57
C ILE A 121 7.15 1.02 -16.48
N SER A 122 8.35 1.40 -16.04
CA SER A 122 9.01 0.75 -14.90
C SER A 122 8.38 1.24 -13.61
N PHE A 123 7.99 0.28 -12.78
CA PHE A 123 7.47 0.53 -11.44
C PHE A 123 8.45 1.35 -10.60
N GLU A 124 9.71 0.94 -10.58
CA GLU A 124 10.79 1.56 -9.81
C GLU A 124 11.10 2.97 -10.31
N ALA A 125 11.10 3.18 -11.63
CA ALA A 125 11.31 4.49 -12.22
C ALA A 125 10.17 5.46 -11.90
N ASP A 126 8.92 5.00 -12.00
CA ASP A 126 7.76 5.80 -11.62
C ASP A 126 7.74 6.12 -10.13
N PHE A 127 8.07 5.13 -9.29
CA PHE A 127 8.20 5.31 -7.86
C PHE A 127 9.27 6.36 -7.52
N ALA A 128 10.48 6.24 -8.08
CA ALA A 128 11.56 7.19 -7.88
C ALA A 128 11.18 8.61 -8.31
N ASN A 129 10.58 8.76 -9.51
CA ASN A 129 10.09 10.04 -10.01
C ASN A 129 9.07 10.68 -9.06
N ALA A 130 8.23 9.86 -8.46
CA ALA A 130 7.16 10.35 -7.62
C ALA A 130 7.64 10.66 -6.19
N MET A 131 8.64 9.92 -5.67
CA MET A 131 9.36 10.29 -4.45
C MET A 131 10.11 11.63 -4.58
N VAL A 132 10.72 11.90 -5.74
CA VAL A 132 11.34 13.21 -6.03
C VAL A 132 10.30 14.34 -6.00
N LYS A 133 9.09 14.10 -6.52
CA LYS A 133 8.00 15.09 -6.46
C LYS A 133 7.51 15.31 -5.04
N MET A 134 7.32 14.24 -4.27
CA MET A 134 6.92 14.32 -2.87
C MET A 134 7.93 15.11 -2.02
N GLY A 135 9.22 14.86 -2.22
CA GLY A 135 10.30 15.56 -1.51
C GLY A 135 10.42 17.05 -1.82
N ARG A 136 9.60 17.59 -2.75
CA ARG A 136 9.55 19.02 -3.10
C ARG A 136 8.33 19.74 -2.54
N ILE A 137 7.43 19.03 -1.85
CA ILE A 137 6.23 19.62 -1.25
C ILE A 137 6.66 20.47 -0.04
N ASP A 138 6.26 21.75 -0.04
CA ASP A 138 6.39 22.70 1.08
C ASP A 138 7.79 22.77 1.73
N VAL A 139 8.83 22.64 0.91
CA VAL A 139 10.22 22.65 1.39
C VAL A 139 10.63 24.06 1.85
N LEU A 140 11.15 24.14 3.08
CA LEU A 140 11.78 25.34 3.60
C LEU A 140 13.14 25.54 2.94
N THR A 141 13.36 26.70 2.32
CA THR A 141 14.60 27.02 1.59
C THR A 141 15.19 28.38 2.02
N GLY A 142 16.47 28.58 1.73
CA GLY A 142 17.18 29.80 2.08
C GLY A 142 17.24 30.03 3.59
N PHE A 143 16.66 31.13 4.06
CA PHE A 143 16.63 31.50 5.48
C PHE A 143 15.36 31.03 6.20
N GLN A 144 14.53 30.21 5.56
CA GLN A 144 13.31 29.65 6.16
C GLN A 144 13.67 28.43 7.02
N GLY A 145 13.20 28.40 8.27
CA GLY A 145 13.44 27.29 9.20
C GLY A 145 14.81 27.31 9.87
N THR A 146 15.20 26.19 10.49
CA THR A 146 16.48 26.03 11.18
C THR A 146 17.11 24.67 10.88
N ILE A 147 18.44 24.60 10.91
CA ILE A 147 19.16 23.32 10.86
C ILE A 147 19.12 22.70 12.26
N ARG A 148 18.27 21.69 12.43
CA ARG A 148 18.12 21.00 13.71
C ARG A 148 19.36 20.17 14.01
N ARG A 149 19.94 20.36 15.20
CA ARG A 149 21.00 19.49 15.73
C ARG A 149 20.45 18.21 16.33
N VAL A 150 19.21 18.28 16.85
CA VAL A 150 18.51 17.17 17.48
C VAL A 150 17.08 17.11 16.92
N CYS A 151 16.77 16.05 16.18
CA CYS A 151 15.47 15.88 15.50
C CYS A 151 14.28 15.63 16.45
N SER A 152 14.53 15.42 17.74
CA SER A 152 13.48 15.24 18.75
C SER A 152 13.22 16.49 19.60
N ALA A 153 14.02 17.55 19.47
CA ALA A 153 13.91 18.78 20.26
C ALA A 153 13.60 20.00 19.38
N PHE A 154 12.83 20.96 19.90
CA PHE A 154 12.47 22.20 19.20
C PHE A 154 13.52 23.27 19.39
#